data_AF-A0A258NQU7-F1
#
_entry.id   AF-A0A258NQU7-F1
#
_cell.length_a   1.000
_cell.length_b   1.000
_cell.length_c   1.000
_cell.angle_alpha   90.00
_cell.angle_beta   90.00
_cell.angle_gamma   90.00
#
_symmetry.space_group_name_H-M   'P 1'
#
loop_
_entity.id
_entity.type
_entity.pdbx_description
1 polymer ?
#
loop_
_entity_poly.entity_id
_entity_poly.type
_entity_poly.pdbx_seq_one_letter_code
_entity_poly.pdbx_strand_id
1 'polypeptide(L)'
;MSFNTIAEQYELLLKAAMPANASQVQLRKSKRMFYAGAGAVLNMQLHTIAAPTMSETAGVQMLDGLHKEVAAFMREVQAGRA
;
A
#
# COMPACT_ATOMS: atom_id res chain seq x y z
N MET A 1 15.28 2.98 -12.36
CA MET A 1 13.99 3.65 -12.66
C MET A 1 13.34 4.00 -11.35
N SER A 2 12.99 5.27 -11.15
CA SER A 2 12.29 5.70 -9.94
C SER A 2 10.79 5.46 -10.17
N PHE A 3 10.20 4.55 -9.41
CA PHE A 3 8.79 4.19 -9.51
C PHE A 3 7.97 5.20 -8.70
N ASN A 4 7.71 6.35 -9.31
CA ASN A 4 7.23 7.53 -8.60
C ASN A 4 5.70 7.64 -8.54
N THR A 5 4.97 6.75 -9.20
CA THR A 5 3.51 6.82 -9.26
C THR A 5 2.83 5.57 -8.70
N ILE A 6 1.63 5.76 -8.15
CA ILE A 6 0.73 4.66 -7.73
C ILE A 6 0.44 3.72 -8.90
N ALA A 7 0.39 4.24 -10.12
CA ALA A 7 0.16 3.45 -11.34
C ALA A 7 1.32 2.46 -11.59
N GLU A 8 2.57 2.93 -11.54
CA GLU A 8 3.75 2.09 -11.72
C GLU A 8 3.87 1.04 -10.60
N GLN A 9 3.54 1.40 -9.37
CA GLN A 9 3.50 0.45 -8.24
C GLN A 9 2.43 -0.62 -8.44
N TYR A 10 1.27 -0.27 -9.01
CA TYR A 10 0.25 -1.23 -9.38
C TYR A 10 0.72 -2.19 -10.50
N GLU A 11 1.49 -1.70 -11.47
CA GLU A 11 2.07 -2.59 -12.50
C GLU A 11 3.07 -3.60 -11.91
N LEU A 12 3.82 -3.22 -10.88
CA LEU A 12 4.69 -4.14 -10.15
C LEU A 12 3.87 -5.21 -9.41
N LEU A 13 2.78 -4.83 -8.75
CA LEU A 13 1.85 -5.78 -8.14
C LEU A 13 1.32 -6.78 -9.17
N LEU A 14 0.91 -6.30 -10.36
CA LEU A 14 0.41 -7.17 -11.42
C LEU A 14 1.44 -8.22 -11.83
N LYS A 15 2.71 -7.83 -11.98
CA LYS A 15 3.80 -8.75 -12.34
C LYS A 15 4.13 -9.74 -11.22
N ALA A 16 4.02 -9.32 -9.96
CA ALA A 16 4.44 -10.11 -8.82
C ALA A 16 3.36 -11.09 -8.31
N ALA A 17 2.09 -10.71 -8.37
CA ALA A 17 1.03 -11.38 -7.62
C ALA A 17 -0.23 -11.71 -8.44
N MET A 18 -0.42 -11.13 -9.63
CA MET A 18 -1.62 -11.39 -10.42
C MET A 18 -1.46 -12.67 -11.26
N PRO A 19 -2.42 -13.61 -11.22
CA PRO A 19 -2.39 -14.78 -12.10
C PRO A 19 -2.39 -14.39 -13.58
N ALA A 20 -1.63 -15.11 -14.40
CA ALA A 20 -1.56 -14.86 -15.85
C ALA A 20 -2.93 -14.96 -16.55
N ASN A 21 -3.85 -15.74 -15.99
CA ASN A 21 -5.22 -15.93 -16.48
C ASN A 21 -6.26 -15.10 -15.71
N ALA A 22 -5.85 -14.07 -14.96
CA ALA A 22 -6.77 -13.22 -14.24
C ALA A 22 -7.81 -12.59 -15.19
N SER A 23 -9.09 -12.76 -14.84
CA SER A 23 -10.19 -12.18 -15.60
C SER A 23 -10.17 -10.65 -15.55
N GLN A 24 -10.80 -10.02 -16.54
CA GLN A 24 -10.97 -8.56 -16.57
C GLN A 24 -11.67 -8.02 -15.31
N VAL A 25 -12.58 -8.80 -14.71
CA VAL A 25 -13.25 -8.42 -13.46
C VAL A 25 -12.28 -8.44 -12.29
N GLN A 26 -11.42 -9.46 -12.18
CA GLN A 26 -10.39 -9.53 -11.13
C GLN A 26 -9.38 -8.38 -11.25
N LEU A 27 -8.93 -8.08 -12.48
CA LEU A 27 -8.03 -6.95 -12.74
C LEU A 27 -8.68 -5.62 -12.31
N ARG A 28 -9.93 -5.36 -12.72
CA ARG A 28 -10.65 -4.12 -12.31
C ARG A 28 -10.84 -4.03 -10.80
N LYS A 29 -11.21 -5.12 -10.14
CA LYS A 29 -11.37 -5.15 -8.68
C LYS A 29 -10.04 -4.89 -7.98
N SER A 30 -8.96 -5.56 -8.41
CA SER A 30 -7.63 -5.35 -7.82
C SER A 30 -7.14 -3.92 -7.98
N LYS A 31 -7.34 -3.29 -9.16
CA LYS A 31 -7.00 -1.89 -9.37
C LYS A 31 -7.76 -0.96 -8.42
N ARG A 32 -9.07 -1.18 -8.24
CA ARG A 32 -9.89 -0.39 -7.29
C ARG A 32 -9.39 -0.55 -5.86
N MET A 33 -9.12 -1.77 -5.42
CA MET A 33 -8.62 -2.03 -4.06
C MET A 33 -7.25 -1.41 -3.84
N PHE A 34 -6.34 -1.51 -4.82
CA PHE A 34 -5.00 -0.94 -4.73
C PHE A 34 -5.03 0.58 -4.60
N TYR A 35 -5.80 1.26 -5.45
CA TYR A 35 -5.96 2.72 -5.38
C TYR A 35 -6.71 3.18 -4.12
N ALA A 36 -7.70 2.41 -3.64
CA ALA A 36 -8.36 2.70 -2.38
C ALA A 36 -7.39 2.61 -1.19
N GLY A 37 -6.54 1.57 -1.16
CA GLY A 37 -5.49 1.43 -0.15
C GLY A 37 -4.46 2.56 -0.21
N ALA A 38 -3.97 2.90 -1.40
CA ALA A 38 -3.06 4.03 -1.58
C ALA A 38 -3.69 5.36 -1.14
N GLY A 39 -4.97 5.59 -1.46
CA GLY A 39 -5.71 6.75 -1.00
C GLY A 39 -5.89 6.79 0.52
N ALA A 40 -6.15 5.64 1.15
CA ALA A 40 -6.25 5.55 2.61
C ALA A 40 -4.93 5.94 3.30
N VAL A 41 -3.80 5.45 2.81
CA VAL A 41 -2.47 5.80 3.35
C VAL A 41 -2.18 7.29 3.17
N LEU A 42 -2.44 7.86 2.00
CA LEU A 42 -2.26 9.30 1.77
C LEU A 42 -3.16 10.14 2.67
N ASN A 43 -4.41 9.71 2.87
CA ASN A 43 -5.36 10.39 3.75
C ASN A 43 -4.87 10.38 5.21
N MET A 44 -4.37 9.24 5.70
CA MET A 44 -3.74 9.16 7.03
C MET A 44 -2.53 10.10 7.13
N GLN A 45 -1.71 10.17 6.08
CA GLN A 45 -0.54 11.02 6.09
C GLN A 45 -0.89 12.51 6.15
N LEU A 46 -1.86 12.96 5.36
CA LEU A 46 -2.28 14.35 5.30
C LEU A 46 -3.07 14.82 6.52
N HIS A 47 -3.97 13.97 7.04
CA HIS A 47 -4.92 14.39 8.08
C HIS A 47 -4.53 13.96 9.50
N THR A 48 -3.56 13.06 9.64
CA THR A 48 -3.15 12.56 10.96
C THR A 48 -1.66 12.83 11.20
N ILE A 49 -0.80 12.38 10.29
CA ILE A 49 0.66 12.45 10.50
C ILE A 49 1.19 13.88 10.29
N ALA A 50 0.72 14.57 9.25
CA ALA A 50 1.09 15.96 8.96
C ALA A 50 0.20 16.99 9.67
N ALA A 51 -0.65 16.56 10.61
CA ALA A 51 -1.54 17.47 11.34
C ALA A 51 -0.70 18.46 12.18
N PRO A 52 -1.09 19.76 12.27
CA PRO A 52 -0.33 20.75 13.04
C PRO A 52 -0.20 20.42 14.54
N THR A 53 -1.11 19.59 15.06
CA THR A 53 -1.13 19.13 16.45
C THR A 53 -0.25 17.92 16.70
N MET A 54 0.30 17.30 15.64
CA MET A 54 1.16 16.13 15.72
C MET A 54 2.62 16.57 15.88
N SER A 55 3.34 15.97 16.83
CA SER A 55 4.79 16.17 16.91
C SER A 55 5.49 15.37 15.80
N GLU A 56 6.61 15.87 15.31
CA GLU A 56 7.40 15.17 14.28
C GLU A 56 7.79 13.76 14.73
N THR A 57 8.22 13.60 15.99
CA THR A 57 8.55 12.30 16.56
C THR A 57 7.36 11.33 16.56
N ALA A 58 6.17 11.81 16.93
CA ALA A 58 4.95 10.98 16.91
C ALA A 58 4.57 10.60 15.47
N GLY A 59 4.69 11.54 14.52
CA GLY A 59 4.49 11.26 13.10
C GLY A 59 5.43 10.19 12.56
N VAL A 60 6.72 10.25 12.91
CA VAL A 60 7.71 9.22 12.54
C VAL A 60 7.36 7.86 13.15
N GLN A 61 6.96 7.82 14.42
CA GLN A 61 6.56 6.57 15.08
C GLN A 61 5.33 5.94 14.42
N MET A 62 4.35 6.75 14.00
CA MET A 62 3.18 6.26 13.26
C MET A 62 3.56 5.67 11.90
N LEU A 63 4.43 6.35 11.15
CA LEU A 63 4.94 5.85 9.86
C LEU A 63 5.73 4.55 10.02
N ASP A 64 6.58 4.45 11.04
CA ASP A 64 7.32 3.22 11.36
C ASP A 64 6.37 2.07 11.75
N GLY A 65 5.33 2.36 12.53
CA GLY A 65 4.28 1.40 12.87
C GLY A 65 3.55 0.87 11.62
N LEU A 66 3.12 1.77 10.73
CA LEU A 66 2.47 1.40 9.47
C LEU A 66 3.41 0.57 8.58
N HIS A 67 4.67 0.96 8.47
CA HIS A 67 5.67 0.21 7.72
C HIS A 67 5.86 -1.21 8.29
N LYS A 68 5.95 -1.36 9.61
CA LYS A 68 6.07 -2.66 10.29
C LYS A 68 4.84 -3.54 10.05
N GLU A 69 3.63 -2.97 10.12
CA GLU A 69 2.38 -3.67 9.85
C GLU A 69 2.35 -4.22 8.42
N VAL A 70 2.60 -3.36 7.43
CA VAL A 70 2.65 -3.76 6.01
C VAL A 70 3.74 -4.81 5.77
N ALA A 71 4.93 -4.62 6.34
CA ALA A 71 6.01 -5.59 6.21
C ALA A 71 5.68 -6.95 6.84
N ALA A 72 4.95 -6.97 7.96
CA ALA A 72 4.47 -8.20 8.58
C ALA A 72 3.49 -8.93 7.67
N PHE A 73 2.48 -8.24 7.15
CA PHE A 73 1.52 -8.80 6.22
C PHE A 73 2.20 -9.36 4.95
N MET A 74 3.16 -8.63 4.38
CA MET A 74 3.90 -9.10 3.20
C MET A 74 4.70 -10.39 3.47
N ARG A 75 5.23 -10.58 4.69
CA ARG A 75 5.87 -11.85 5.08
C ARG A 75 4.86 -12.99 5.15
N GLU A 76 3.63 -12.73 5.57
CA GLU A 76 2.57 -13.74 5.58
C GLU A 76 2.13 -14.14 4.16
N VAL A 77 2.02 -13.16 3.26
CA VAL A 77 1.76 -13.40 1.83
C VAL A 77 2.87 -14.26 1.22
N GLN A 78 4.14 -13.92 1.45
CA GLN A 78 5.29 -14.69 0.94
C GLN A 78 5.31 -16.13 1.46
N ALA A 79 4.79 -16.34 2.67
CA ALA A 79 4.69 -17.66 3.26
C ALA A 79 3.40 -18.41 2.91
N GLY A 80 2.52 -17.82 2.09
CA GLY A 80 1.25 -18.41 1.66
C GLY A 80 0.21 -18.54 2.77
N ARG A 81 0.27 -17.68 3.80
CA ARG A 81 -0.62 -17.73 4.99
C ARG A 81 -1.62 -16.60 5.09
N ALA A 82 -1.54 -15.61 4.19
CA ALA A 82 -2.44 -14.47 4.12
C ALA A 82 -3.45 -14.62 2.98
#